data_AF-A0A0L8M3C5-F1
#
_entry.id   AF-A0A0L8M3C5-F1
#
_cell.length_a   1.000
_cell.length_b   1.000
_cell.length_c   1.000
_cell.angle_alpha   90.00
_cell.angle_beta   90.00
_cell.angle_gamma   90.00
#
_symmetry.space_group_name_H-M   'P 1'
#
loop_
_entity.id
_entity.type
_entity.pdbx_description
1 polymer ?
#
loop_
_entity_poly.entity_id
_entity_poly.type
_entity_poly.pdbx_seq_one_letter_code
_entity_poly.pdbx_strand_id
1 'polypeptide(L)'
;MRWIRAAPAGLDAAAADVARPPGRDYEAWSRQLNEAEDRLAALVQQHYPDATQRIRALLAWAGICSRESTTGSMWYDTAVQRQLHRECPDLVLAALAAHPPSPAQLDGASELFCAPAWTKAHDRHLPEPQRSMLIGHIQAAGTDTMRRRLSWGYYGAERTVD
;
A
#
# COMPACT_ATOMS: atom_id res chain seq x y z
N MET A 1 -1.28 8.95 15.73
CA MET A 1 -1.11 8.90 14.26
C MET A 1 -2.20 7.99 13.71
N ARG A 2 -2.93 8.40 12.66
CA ARG A 2 -4.10 7.66 12.15
C ARG A 2 -3.73 6.33 11.52
N TRP A 3 -2.55 6.22 10.90
CA TRP A 3 -1.96 4.96 10.45
C TRP A 3 -1.85 3.90 11.58
N ILE A 4 -1.30 4.27 12.74
CA ILE A 4 -1.21 3.37 13.91
C ILE A 4 -2.61 2.97 14.39
N ARG A 5 -3.55 3.91 14.43
CA ARG A 5 -4.95 3.64 14.82
C ARG A 5 -5.69 2.75 13.81
N ALA A 6 -5.22 2.75 12.57
CA ALA A 6 -5.74 1.93 11.49
C ALA A 6 -5.04 0.58 11.38
N ALA A 7 -4.02 0.32 12.20
CA ALA A 7 -3.37 -0.97 12.26
C ALA A 7 -4.43 -2.04 12.60
N PRO A 8 -4.37 -3.22 11.97
CA PRO A 8 -5.21 -4.32 12.38
C PRO A 8 -5.05 -4.64 13.87
N ALA A 9 -6.13 -5.14 14.49
CA ALA A 9 -6.14 -5.43 15.93
C ALA A 9 -4.98 -6.36 16.32
N GLY A 10 -4.19 -5.95 17.31
CA GLY A 10 -2.99 -6.65 17.77
C GLY A 10 -1.69 -6.24 17.09
N LEU A 11 -1.74 -5.35 16.08
CA LEU A 11 -0.55 -4.84 15.38
C LEU A 11 -0.21 -3.37 15.72
N ASP A 12 -1.02 -2.71 16.55
CA ASP A 12 -0.90 -1.30 16.89
C ASP A 12 0.40 -0.96 17.61
N ALA A 13 0.84 -1.80 18.55
CA ALA A 13 2.12 -1.62 19.24
C ALA A 13 3.31 -1.74 18.27
N ALA A 14 3.33 -2.78 17.43
CA ALA A 14 4.39 -2.96 16.43
C ALA A 14 4.38 -1.85 15.35
N ALA A 15 3.20 -1.37 14.98
CA ALA A 15 3.08 -0.19 14.13
C ALA A 15 3.69 1.04 14.82
N ALA A 16 3.37 1.26 16.09
CA ALA A 16 3.91 2.40 16.84
C ALA A 16 5.44 2.40 16.92
N ASP A 17 6.08 1.23 17.05
CA ASP A 17 7.54 1.08 17.01
C ASP A 17 8.14 1.58 15.69
N VAL A 18 7.55 1.19 14.55
CA VAL A 18 7.98 1.64 13.21
C VAL A 18 7.85 3.17 13.07
N ALA A 19 6.82 3.75 13.69
CA ALA A 19 6.61 5.19 13.68
C ALA A 19 7.53 5.99 14.63
N ARG A 20 8.25 5.34 15.56
CA ARG A 20 9.17 6.00 16.50
C ARG A 20 10.50 5.23 16.69
N PRO A 21 11.40 5.19 15.69
CA PRO A 21 12.74 4.68 15.94
C PRO A 21 13.52 5.70 16.79
N PRO A 22 14.09 5.30 17.95
CA PRO A 22 14.79 6.22 18.85
C PRO A 22 16.26 6.43 18.43
N GLY A 23 16.60 7.57 17.85
CA GLY A 23 18.02 7.90 17.66
C GLY A 23 18.31 9.18 16.91
N ARG A 24 19.39 9.87 17.30
CA ARG A 24 20.04 10.92 16.50
C ARG A 24 21.14 10.36 15.60
N ASP A 25 21.59 9.13 15.86
CA ASP A 25 22.55 8.40 15.04
C ASP A 25 21.79 7.70 13.89
N TYR A 26 22.15 8.02 12.66
CA TYR A 26 21.50 7.51 11.46
C TYR A 26 21.67 5.99 11.27
N GLU A 27 22.85 5.43 11.56
CA GLU A 27 23.07 3.99 11.38
C GLU A 27 22.27 3.18 12.40
N ALA A 28 22.30 3.60 13.66
CA ALA A 28 21.50 3.00 14.72
C ALA A 28 19.99 3.14 14.42
N TRP A 29 19.57 4.33 13.97
CA TRP A 29 18.18 4.59 13.57
C TRP A 29 17.73 3.67 12.43
N SER A 30 18.56 3.53 11.38
CA SER A 30 18.24 2.68 10.23
C SER A 30 18.12 1.21 10.60
N ARG A 31 19.04 0.70 11.45
CA ARG A 31 19.00 -0.68 11.93
C ARG A 31 17.73 -0.96 12.74
N GLN A 32 17.41 -0.08 13.69
CA GLN A 32 16.22 -0.21 14.53
C GLN A 32 14.92 -0.13 13.72
N LEU A 33 14.88 0.75 12.71
CA LEU A 33 13.74 0.80 11.79
C LEU A 33 13.57 -0.53 11.05
N ASN A 34 14.65 -1.10 10.51
CA ASN A 34 14.59 -2.39 9.83
C ASN A 34 14.11 -3.51 10.78
N GLU A 35 14.61 -3.55 12.00
CA GLU A 35 14.17 -4.51 13.01
C GLU A 35 12.68 -4.34 13.37
N ALA A 36 12.19 -3.10 13.48
CA ALA A 36 10.77 -2.82 13.74
C ALA A 36 9.90 -3.23 12.54
N GLU A 37 10.34 -2.97 11.31
CA GLU A 37 9.65 -3.40 10.09
C GLU A 37 9.58 -4.93 9.98
N ASP A 38 10.67 -5.63 10.31
CA ASP A 38 10.72 -7.10 10.27
C ASP A 38 9.83 -7.73 11.36
N ARG A 39 9.82 -7.16 12.57
CA ARG A 39 8.87 -7.58 13.63
C ARG A 39 7.42 -7.38 13.21
N LEU A 40 7.10 -6.22 12.63
CA LEU A 40 5.75 -5.95 12.13
C LEU A 40 5.36 -6.94 11.02
N ALA A 41 6.25 -7.21 10.07
CA ALA A 41 5.99 -8.15 8.98
C ALA A 41 5.75 -9.58 9.50
N ALA A 42 6.54 -10.04 10.48
CA ALA A 42 6.35 -11.35 11.11
C ALA A 42 4.99 -11.44 11.83
N LEU A 43 4.61 -10.41 12.58
CA LEU A 43 3.30 -10.36 13.25
C LEU A 43 2.15 -10.33 12.25
N VAL A 44 2.27 -9.58 11.16
CA VAL A 44 1.26 -9.59 10.07
C VAL A 44 1.09 -10.99 9.51
N GLN A 45 2.17 -11.74 9.26
CA GLN A 45 2.09 -13.12 8.77
C GLN A 45 1.43 -14.07 9.79
N GLN A 46 1.71 -13.89 11.08
CA GLN A 46 1.08 -14.68 12.15
C GLN A 46 -0.41 -14.38 12.29
N HIS A 47 -0.81 -13.11 12.21
CA HIS A 47 -2.21 -12.69 12.28
C HIS A 47 -3.01 -13.08 11.03
N TYR A 48 -2.36 -13.08 9.87
CA TYR A 48 -2.97 -13.40 8.58
C TYR A 48 -2.16 -14.50 7.87
N PRO A 49 -2.33 -15.77 8.27
CA PRO A 49 -1.61 -16.87 7.63
C PRO A 49 -2.03 -17.05 6.16
N ASP A 50 -3.31 -16.82 5.86
CA ASP A 50 -3.82 -16.80 4.49
C ASP A 50 -3.31 -15.58 3.72
N ALA A 51 -2.66 -15.82 2.58
CA ALA A 51 -2.04 -14.76 1.79
C ALA A 51 -3.06 -13.77 1.22
N THR A 52 -4.23 -14.24 0.80
CA THR A 52 -5.29 -13.38 0.27
C THR A 52 -5.84 -12.44 1.36
N GLN A 53 -6.13 -12.96 2.55
CA GLN A 53 -6.56 -12.15 3.69
C GLN A 53 -5.48 -11.15 4.11
N ARG A 54 -4.22 -11.59 4.15
CA ARG A 54 -3.07 -10.73 4.49
C ARG A 54 -2.92 -9.57 3.52
N ILE A 55 -2.90 -9.85 2.22
CA ILE A 55 -2.81 -8.82 1.18
C ILE A 55 -3.99 -7.84 1.30
N ARG A 56 -5.20 -8.35 1.47
CA ARG A 56 -6.41 -7.52 1.62
C ARG A 56 -6.36 -6.63 2.88
N ALA A 57 -5.81 -7.13 3.98
CA ALA A 57 -5.60 -6.35 5.20
C ALA A 57 -4.53 -5.26 4.98
N LEU A 58 -3.40 -5.61 4.36
CA LEU A 58 -2.33 -4.67 4.04
C LEU A 58 -2.79 -3.57 3.07
N LEU A 59 -3.55 -3.92 2.02
CA LEU A 59 -4.13 -2.96 1.09
C LEU A 59 -5.08 -1.99 1.79
N ALA A 60 -5.97 -2.50 2.66
CA ALA A 60 -6.88 -1.66 3.43
C ALA A 60 -6.11 -0.69 4.35
N TRP A 61 -5.05 -1.19 5.01
CA TRP A 61 -4.22 -0.38 5.89
C TRP A 61 -3.45 0.70 5.13
N ALA A 62 -2.87 0.35 3.98
CA ALA A 62 -2.18 1.29 3.10
C ALA A 62 -3.11 2.38 2.54
N GLY A 63 -4.35 2.04 2.19
CA GLY A 63 -5.31 2.99 1.63
C GLY A 63 -5.79 4.05 2.61
N ILE A 64 -5.75 3.77 3.91
CA ILE A 64 -6.07 4.78 4.93
C ILE A 64 -5.02 5.90 4.90
N CYS A 65 -3.75 5.58 4.67
CA CYS A 65 -2.68 6.59 4.53
C CYS A 65 -2.75 7.35 3.21
N SER A 66 -3.11 6.68 2.12
CA SER A 66 -3.08 7.28 0.78
C SER A 66 -4.03 8.46 0.61
N ARG A 67 -5.14 8.48 1.37
CA ARG A 67 -6.06 9.60 1.40
C ARG A 67 -5.57 10.80 2.22
N GLU A 68 -4.59 10.61 3.11
CA GLU A 68 -4.17 11.62 4.07
C GLU A 68 -2.85 12.33 3.68
N SER A 69 -2.13 11.85 2.68
CA SER A 69 -0.83 12.41 2.29
C SER A 69 -0.98 13.76 1.57
N THR A 70 -1.27 14.82 2.31
CA THR A 70 -1.13 16.22 1.85
C THR A 70 0.32 16.71 1.93
N THR A 71 1.19 16.03 2.71
CA THR A 71 2.56 16.47 3.00
C THR A 71 3.67 15.51 2.54
N GLY A 72 3.34 14.55 1.66
CA GLY A 72 4.25 13.50 1.21
C GLY A 72 4.21 12.25 2.09
N SER A 73 4.64 11.11 1.54
CA SER A 73 4.67 9.83 2.25
C SER A 73 5.74 9.84 3.33
N MET A 74 5.36 9.54 4.57
CA MET A 74 6.30 9.35 5.66
C MET A 74 6.93 7.96 5.58
N TRP A 75 8.10 7.76 6.18
CA TRP A 75 8.80 6.47 6.12
C TRP A 75 7.93 5.31 6.63
N TYR A 76 7.09 5.54 7.65
CA TYR A 76 6.17 4.51 8.18
C TYR A 76 5.04 4.15 7.21
N ASP A 77 4.62 5.06 6.32
CA ASP A 77 3.66 4.73 5.25
C ASP A 77 4.29 3.75 4.25
N THR A 78 5.62 3.83 4.07
CA THR A 78 6.35 2.92 3.19
C THR A 78 6.52 1.52 3.77
N ALA A 79 6.36 1.32 5.08
CA ALA A 79 6.52 0.00 5.70
C ALA A 79 5.45 -1.00 5.21
N VAL A 80 4.18 -0.59 5.19
CA VAL A 80 3.08 -1.42 4.67
C VAL A 80 3.23 -1.65 3.17
N GLN A 81 3.65 -0.61 2.44
CA GLN A 81 3.94 -0.74 1.01
C GLN A 81 5.05 -1.76 0.77
N ARG A 82 6.19 -1.69 1.48
CA ARG A 82 7.29 -2.66 1.34
C ARG A 82 6.83 -4.08 1.59
N GLN A 83 5.95 -4.31 2.55
CA GLN A 83 5.36 -5.64 2.78
C GLN A 83 4.53 -6.11 1.57
N LEU A 84 3.66 -5.25 1.02
CA LEU A 84 2.91 -5.56 -0.20
C LEU A 84 3.84 -5.85 -1.40
N HIS A 85 4.96 -5.15 -1.52
CA HIS A 85 5.95 -5.38 -2.58
C HIS A 85 6.73 -6.70 -2.42
N ARG A 86 6.77 -7.27 -1.21
CA ARG A 86 7.38 -8.59 -0.94
C ARG A 86 6.42 -9.73 -1.27
N GLU A 87 5.12 -9.47 -1.37
CA GLU A 87 4.13 -10.46 -1.79
C GLU A 87 4.24 -10.74 -3.30
N CYS A 88 3.81 -11.93 -3.72
CA CYS A 88 3.78 -12.28 -5.13
C CYS A 88 2.76 -11.39 -5.87
N PRO A 89 3.13 -10.71 -6.97
CA PRO A 89 2.22 -9.87 -7.75
C PRO A 89 0.93 -10.59 -8.19
N ASP A 90 1.04 -11.86 -8.59
CA ASP A 90 -0.11 -12.67 -8.99
C ASP A 90 -1.06 -12.92 -7.82
N LEU A 91 -0.53 -13.09 -6.60
CA LEU A 91 -1.34 -13.20 -5.39
C LEU A 91 -2.04 -11.88 -5.06
N VAL A 92 -1.42 -10.73 -5.34
CA VAL A 92 -2.05 -9.42 -5.14
C VAL A 92 -3.23 -9.25 -6.08
N LEU A 93 -3.05 -9.58 -7.36
CA LEU A 93 -4.09 -9.53 -8.38
C LEU A 93 -5.23 -10.53 -8.07
N ALA A 94 -4.88 -11.75 -7.65
CA ALA A 94 -5.84 -12.76 -7.23
C ALA A 94 -6.63 -12.31 -5.99
N ALA A 95 -5.99 -11.68 -5.01
CA ALA A 95 -6.65 -11.19 -3.80
C ALA A 95 -7.66 -10.07 -4.09
N LEU A 96 -7.39 -9.24 -5.09
CA LEU A 96 -8.32 -8.23 -5.61
C LEU A 96 -9.48 -8.85 -6.42
N ALA A 97 -9.23 -9.98 -7.09
CA ALA A 97 -10.25 -10.69 -7.88
C ALA A 97 -11.19 -11.56 -7.03
N ALA A 98 -10.66 -12.16 -5.96
CA ALA A 98 -11.35 -13.18 -5.19
C ALA A 98 -12.66 -12.68 -4.56
N HIS A 99 -12.69 -11.41 -4.14
CA HIS A 99 -13.87 -10.76 -3.59
C HIS A 99 -13.84 -9.27 -3.95
N PRO A 100 -15.00 -8.61 -4.13
CA PRO A 100 -15.05 -7.17 -4.32
C PRO A 100 -14.19 -6.44 -3.26
N PRO A 101 -13.19 -5.66 -3.67
CA PRO A 101 -12.35 -4.92 -2.73
C PRO A 101 -13.14 -3.74 -2.15
N SER A 102 -12.84 -3.41 -0.89
CA SER A 102 -13.39 -2.20 -0.28
C SER A 102 -12.75 -0.94 -0.87
N PRO A 103 -13.36 0.25 -0.72
CA PRO A 103 -12.76 1.51 -1.16
C PRO A 103 -11.34 1.72 -0.61
N ALA A 104 -11.11 1.42 0.67
CA ALA A 104 -9.78 1.51 1.28
C ALA A 104 -8.78 0.54 0.65
N GLN A 105 -9.21 -0.66 0.25
CA GLN A 105 -8.32 -1.60 -0.45
C GLN A 105 -7.95 -1.09 -1.83
N LEU A 106 -8.90 -0.47 -2.56
CA LEU A 106 -8.64 0.15 -3.85
C LEU A 106 -7.75 1.38 -3.74
N ASP A 107 -7.88 2.16 -2.68
CA ASP A 107 -6.99 3.28 -2.37
C ASP A 107 -5.56 2.80 -2.10
N GLY A 108 -5.40 1.69 -1.37
CA GLY A 108 -4.09 1.06 -1.15
C GLY A 108 -3.50 0.44 -2.41
N ALA A 109 -4.33 -0.19 -3.24
CA ALA A 109 -3.94 -0.74 -4.54
C ALA A 109 -3.48 0.37 -5.49
N SER A 110 -4.15 1.53 -5.47
CA SER A 110 -3.73 2.71 -6.22
C SER A 110 -2.32 3.16 -5.85
N GLU A 111 -1.95 3.16 -4.57
CA GLU A 111 -0.57 3.48 -4.18
C GLU A 111 0.42 2.41 -4.63
N LEU A 112 0.09 1.13 -4.40
CA LEU A 112 0.95 0.00 -4.76
C LEU A 112 1.29 0.01 -6.26
N PHE A 113 0.28 0.14 -7.11
CA PHE A 113 0.46 0.02 -8.57
C PHE A 113 1.09 1.26 -9.21
N CYS A 114 1.13 2.40 -8.52
CA CYS A 114 1.88 3.57 -8.97
C CYS A 114 3.33 3.59 -8.48
N ALA A 115 3.70 2.72 -7.54
CA ALA A 115 5.04 2.68 -6.99
C ALA A 115 6.07 2.26 -8.05
N PRO A 116 7.26 2.89 -8.10
CA PRO A 116 8.28 2.58 -9.09
C PRO A 116 8.65 1.10 -9.15
N ALA A 117 8.69 0.42 -8.00
CA ALA A 117 9.01 -0.99 -7.91
C ALA A 117 7.98 -1.87 -8.66
N TRP A 118 6.68 -1.59 -8.49
CA TRP A 118 5.63 -2.26 -9.27
C TRP A 118 5.73 -1.91 -10.76
N THR A 119 5.84 -0.62 -11.08
CA THR A 119 5.84 -0.18 -12.48
C THR A 119 7.04 -0.69 -13.28
N LYS A 120 8.20 -0.90 -12.64
CA LYS A 120 9.38 -1.49 -13.28
C LYS A 120 9.21 -2.99 -13.53
N ALA A 121 8.53 -3.69 -12.63
CA ALA A 121 8.30 -5.13 -12.75
C ALA A 121 7.16 -5.45 -13.74
N HIS A 122 6.16 -4.56 -13.88
CA HIS A 122 4.91 -4.84 -14.60
C HIS A 122 4.55 -3.81 -15.68
N ASP A 123 5.48 -2.92 -16.05
CA ASP A 123 5.31 -1.88 -17.10
C ASP A 123 4.03 -1.05 -16.99
N ARG A 124 3.59 -0.77 -15.76
CA ARG A 124 2.31 -0.09 -15.43
C ARG A 124 1.05 -0.80 -15.96
N HIS A 125 1.19 -1.97 -16.58
CA HIS A 125 0.08 -2.71 -17.15
C HIS A 125 -0.63 -3.50 -16.06
N LEU A 126 -1.89 -3.17 -15.82
CA LEU A 126 -2.76 -3.95 -14.95
C LEU A 126 -3.67 -4.81 -15.83
N PRO A 127 -3.85 -6.11 -15.52
CA PRO A 127 -4.79 -6.94 -16.23
C PRO A 127 -6.23 -6.47 -16.00
N GLU A 128 -7.10 -6.80 -16.95
CA GLU A 128 -8.54 -6.74 -16.73
C GLU A 128 -8.99 -7.95 -15.90
N PRO A 129 -9.99 -7.80 -14.99
CA PRO A 129 -10.83 -6.61 -14.78
C PRO A 129 -10.26 -5.58 -13.78
N GLN A 130 -9.09 -5.84 -13.18
CA GLN A 130 -8.55 -5.02 -12.09
C GLN A 130 -8.26 -3.58 -12.53
N ARG A 131 -7.79 -3.42 -13.77
CA ARG A 131 -7.58 -2.11 -14.39
C ARG A 131 -8.87 -1.28 -14.41
N SER A 132 -9.93 -1.79 -15.05
CA SER A 132 -11.20 -1.06 -15.14
C SER A 132 -11.79 -0.75 -13.76
N MET A 133 -11.72 -1.70 -12.82
CA MET A 133 -12.18 -1.51 -11.45
C MET A 133 -11.45 -0.36 -10.75
N LEU A 134 -10.12 -0.32 -10.85
CA LEU A 134 -9.31 0.72 -10.22
C LEU A 134 -9.55 2.09 -10.85
N ILE A 135 -9.62 2.17 -12.18
CA ILE A 135 -9.91 3.42 -12.90
C ILE A 135 -11.28 3.95 -12.49
N GLY A 136 -12.32 3.10 -12.48
CA GLY A 136 -13.66 3.48 -12.09
C GLY A 136 -13.72 4.01 -10.65
N HIS A 137 -13.02 3.37 -9.71
CA HIS A 137 -12.89 3.85 -8.34
C HIS A 137 -12.23 5.23 -8.25
N ILE A 138 -11.10 5.42 -8.95
CA ILE A 138 -10.37 6.71 -8.94
C ILE A 138 -11.24 7.83 -9.53
N GLN A 139 -11.96 7.56 -10.62
CA GLN A 139 -12.86 8.52 -11.24
C GLN A 139 -14.02 8.89 -10.30
N ALA A 140 -14.65 7.90 -9.66
CA ALA A 140 -15.80 8.12 -8.79
C ALA A 140 -15.44 8.78 -7.45
N ALA A 141 -14.36 8.33 -6.80
CA ALA A 141 -14.08 8.65 -5.39
C ALA A 141 -12.59 8.84 -5.06
N GLY A 142 -11.71 8.84 -6.07
CA GLY A 142 -10.27 9.02 -5.88
C GLY A 142 -9.90 10.41 -5.35
N THR A 143 -8.70 10.52 -4.78
CA THR A 143 -8.12 11.82 -4.41
C THR A 143 -7.57 12.55 -5.64
N ASP A 144 -7.28 13.84 -5.51
CA ASP A 144 -6.67 14.62 -6.60
C ASP A 144 -5.31 14.05 -7.02
N THR A 145 -4.54 13.51 -6.08
CA THR A 145 -3.30 12.80 -6.36
C THR A 145 -3.55 11.54 -7.20
N MET A 146 -4.56 10.74 -6.86
CA MET A 146 -4.92 9.55 -7.62
C MET A 146 -5.37 9.90 -9.05
N ARG A 147 -6.22 10.92 -9.20
CA ARG A 147 -6.68 11.40 -10.51
C ARG A 147 -5.54 11.99 -11.35
N ARG A 148 -4.62 12.72 -10.73
CA ARG A 148 -3.44 13.25 -11.43
C ARG A 148 -2.51 12.13 -11.91
N ARG A 149 -2.30 11.08 -11.11
CA ARG A 149 -1.55 9.90 -11.55
C ARG A 149 -2.27 9.20 -12.70
N LEU A 150 -3.59 9.08 -12.63
CA LEU A 150 -4.39 8.51 -13.72
C LEU A 150 -4.20 9.29 -15.03
N SER A 151 -4.26 10.63 -15.02
CA SER A 151 -4.05 11.43 -16.24
C SER A 151 -2.63 11.31 -16.83
N TRP A 152 -1.64 10.97 -16.01
CA TRP A 152 -0.27 10.70 -16.47
C TRP A 152 -0.08 9.30 -17.07
N GLY A 153 -1.15 8.50 -17.19
CA GLY A 153 -1.13 7.14 -17.74
C GLY A 153 -0.62 6.09 -16.76
N TYR A 154 -0.70 6.33 -15.45
CA TYR A 154 -0.55 5.24 -14.48
C TYR A 154 -1.74 4.27 -14.59
N TYR A 155 -1.56 3.07 -14.03
CA TYR A 155 -2.59 2.01 -14.01
C TYR A 155 -2.96 1.47 -15.41
N GLY A 156 -2.11 1.70 -16.42
CA GLY A 156 -2.36 1.29 -17.80
C GLY A 156 -3.44 2.15 -18.48
N ALA A 157 -3.74 3.34 -17.96
CA ALA A 157 -4.64 4.28 -18.62
C ALA A 157 -3.94 4.94 -19.83
N GLU A 158 -4.71 5.20 -20.89
CA GLU A 158 -4.24 6.05 -21.98
C GLU A 158 -3.94 7.44 -21.42
N ARG A 159 -2.79 8.02 -21.80
CA ARG A 159 -2.43 9.37 -21.35
C ARG A 159 -3.41 10.35 -21.96
N THR A 160 -4.14 11.08 -21.13
CA THR A 160 -4.82 12.29 -21.58
C THR A 160 -3.76 13.38 -21.74
N VAL A 161 -3.43 13.68 -23.00
CA VAL A 161 -2.59 14.81 -23.37
C VAL A 161 -3.54 15.99 -23.53
N ASP A 162 -3.63 16.84 -22.51
CA ASP A 162 -4.14 18.20 -22.65
C ASP A 162 -3.00 19.13 -23.10
#